data_AF-A0A8T2VIX6-F1
#
_entry.id   AF-A0A8T2VIX6-F1
#
_cell.length_a   1.000
_cell.length_b   1.000
_cell.length_c   1.000
_cell.angle_alpha   90.00
_cell.angle_beta   90.00
_cell.angle_gamma   90.00
#
_symmetry.space_group_name_H-M   'P 1'
#
loop_
_entity.id
_entity.type
_entity.pdbx_description
1 polymer ?
#
loop_
_entity_poly.entity_id
_entity_poly.type
_entity_poly.pdbx_seq_one_letter_code
_entity_poly.pdbx_strand_id
1 'polypeptide(L)'
;MFLLILLLFCFTVFAFVVTNKGAGDAVSGKGFDEFHLGNYSSWLQRQVNKASVWRKIQSCLAESNTCSKLNSKYTTVEEFNAAHLSPIQSGCCKPPSACGYTFVTPTNWTTAAIAAADNDCTLWNNDAKQLCYSCDSCKAGVLQNVKKDWRKVGVVNVIMLVFLIVDTVCHVARLEVSRERTTMAMHKSILVSLAKTRGP
;
A
#
# COMPACT_ATOMS: atom_id res chain seq x y z
N MET A 1 21.85 -4.38 15.70
CA MET A 1 20.71 -5.29 15.50
C MET A 1 19.46 -4.82 16.23
N PHE A 2 19.49 -4.55 17.54
CA PHE A 2 18.32 -4.05 18.29
C PHE A 2 17.69 -2.75 17.73
N LEU A 3 18.51 -1.74 17.41
CA LEU A 3 18.00 -0.49 16.81
C LEU A 3 17.31 -0.69 15.46
N LEU A 4 17.78 -1.64 14.65
CA LEU A 4 17.15 -1.98 13.37
C LEU A 4 15.79 -2.64 13.59
N ILE A 5 15.69 -3.57 14.54
CA ILE A 5 14.42 -4.21 14.91
C ILE A 5 13.41 -3.15 15.37
N LEU A 6 13.82 -2.22 16.25
CA LEU A 6 12.97 -1.13 16.71
C LEU A 6 12.51 -0.23 15.56
N LEU A 7 13.41 0.16 14.66
CA LEU A 7 13.06 0.98 13.49
C LEU A 7 12.05 0.28 12.58
N LEU A 8 12.29 -0.99 12.24
CA LEU A 8 11.40 -1.75 11.38
C LEU A 8 10.03 -1.99 12.04
N PHE A 9 10.00 -2.20 13.36
CA PHE A 9 8.77 -2.33 14.13
C PHE A 9 7.97 -1.00 14.19
N CYS A 10 8.64 0.13 14.46
CA CYS A 10 7.99 1.43 14.40
C CYS A 10 7.42 1.71 12.99
N PHE A 11 8.17 1.35 11.95
CA PHE A 11 7.72 1.47 10.57
C PHE A 11 6.52 0.57 10.27
N THR A 12 6.48 -0.69 10.73
CA THR A 12 5.30 -1.56 10.53
C THR A 12 4.05 -0.98 11.20
N VAL A 13 4.18 -0.51 12.44
CA VAL A 13 3.05 0.09 13.18
C VAL A 13 2.54 1.32 12.45
N PHE A 14 3.45 2.22 12.05
CA PHE A 14 3.07 3.41 11.28
C PHE A 14 2.38 3.03 9.96
N ALA A 15 2.97 2.11 9.20
CA ALA A 15 2.42 1.64 7.94
C ALA A 15 1.03 1.04 8.11
N PHE A 16 0.81 0.25 9.16
CA PHE A 16 -0.49 -0.31 9.47
C PHE A 16 -1.50 0.79 9.81
N VAL A 17 -1.16 1.74 10.68
CA VAL A 17 -2.06 2.84 11.07
C VAL A 17 -2.52 3.66 9.87
N VAL A 18 -1.59 4.04 8.97
CA VAL A 18 -1.95 4.86 7.80
C VAL A 18 -2.73 4.09 6.74
N THR A 19 -2.53 2.78 6.65
CA THR A 19 -3.20 1.90 5.66
C THR A 19 -4.41 1.14 6.19
N ASN A 20 -4.72 1.17 7.49
CA ASN A 20 -5.83 0.39 8.04
C ASN A 20 -7.19 0.84 7.47
N LYS A 21 -7.40 2.15 7.34
CA LYS A 21 -8.61 2.74 6.74
C LYS A 21 -8.61 2.67 5.21
N GLY A 22 -9.81 2.67 4.63
CA GLY A 22 -10.03 2.69 3.18
C GLY A 22 -10.36 1.30 2.62
N ALA A 23 -11.52 1.20 1.99
CA ALA A 23 -11.93 0.06 1.18
C ALA A 23 -12.60 0.61 -0.09
N GLY A 24 -12.64 -0.22 -1.13
CA GLY A 24 -13.51 0.05 -2.27
C GLY A 24 -14.93 -0.36 -1.91
N ASP A 25 -15.89 0.41 -2.40
CA ASP A 25 -17.31 0.12 -2.30
C ASP A 25 -17.70 -0.71 -3.53
N ALA A 26 -18.25 -1.90 -3.28
CA ALA A 26 -18.71 -2.78 -4.34
C ALA A 26 -19.93 -2.17 -5.02
N VAL A 27 -19.91 -2.09 -6.34
CA VAL A 27 -21.04 -1.58 -7.12
C VAL A 27 -21.88 -2.76 -7.61
N SER A 28 -23.19 -2.70 -7.37
CA SER A 28 -24.11 -3.77 -7.78
C SER A 28 -24.04 -4.04 -9.28
N GLY A 29 -23.80 -5.30 -9.65
CA GLY A 29 -23.70 -5.71 -11.05
C GLY A 29 -22.41 -5.30 -11.76
N LYS A 30 -21.38 -4.85 -11.03
CA LYS A 30 -20.05 -4.53 -11.58
C LYS A 30 -18.97 -5.44 -10.99
N GLY A 31 -17.96 -5.78 -11.79
CA GLY A 31 -16.76 -6.54 -11.41
C GLY A 31 -15.63 -5.69 -10.84
N PHE A 32 -15.88 -4.39 -10.63
CA PHE A 32 -14.95 -3.41 -10.10
C PHE A 32 -15.56 -2.63 -8.94
N ASP A 33 -14.69 -2.13 -8.07
CA ASP A 33 -15.06 -1.31 -6.91
C ASP A 33 -14.90 0.19 -7.21
N GLU A 34 -15.68 1.01 -6.50
CA GLU A 34 -15.55 2.46 -6.47
C GLU A 34 -14.81 2.91 -5.20
N PHE A 35 -14.08 4.01 -5.30
CA PHE A 35 -13.19 4.46 -4.23
C PHE A 35 -13.49 5.90 -3.87
N HIS A 36 -13.84 6.14 -2.60
CA HIS A 36 -14.08 7.48 -2.08
C HIS A 36 -12.91 7.95 -1.23
N LEU A 37 -12.45 9.18 -1.47
CA LEU A 37 -11.28 9.75 -0.78
C LEU A 37 -11.50 9.85 0.74
N GLY A 38 -12.74 10.11 1.17
CA GLY A 38 -13.13 10.20 2.57
C GLY A 38 -12.91 8.92 3.39
N ASN A 39 -12.86 7.75 2.74
CA ASN A 39 -12.69 6.47 3.43
C ASN A 39 -11.24 6.23 3.91
N TYR A 40 -10.27 7.03 3.45
CA TYR A 40 -8.84 6.86 3.76
C TYR A 40 -8.40 7.68 4.98
N SER A 41 -7.22 7.36 5.53
CA SER A 41 -6.67 8.10 6.67
C SER A 41 -6.39 9.58 6.31
N SER A 42 -6.63 10.49 7.25
CA SER A 42 -6.41 11.93 7.05
C SER A 42 -4.97 12.26 6.65
N TRP A 43 -4.00 11.43 7.06
CA TRP A 43 -2.62 11.56 6.63
C TRP A 43 -2.45 11.31 5.12
N LEU A 44 -3.04 10.23 4.59
CA LEU A 44 -2.99 9.91 3.16
C LEU A 44 -3.73 10.96 2.33
N GLN A 45 -4.94 11.35 2.77
CA GLN A 45 -5.71 12.42 2.11
C GLN A 45 -4.88 13.71 2.00
N ARG A 46 -4.17 14.09 3.06
CA ARG A 46 -3.30 15.28 3.06
C ARG A 46 -2.16 15.18 2.05
N GLN A 47 -1.65 14.00 1.75
CA GLN A 47 -0.59 13.86 0.74
C GLN A 47 -1.12 14.05 -0.68
N VAL A 48 -2.27 13.44 -1.02
CA VAL A 48 -2.86 13.58 -2.36
C VAL A 48 -3.56 14.93 -2.58
N ASN A 49 -3.93 15.65 -1.52
CA ASN A 49 -4.46 17.01 -1.63
C ASN A 49 -3.38 18.09 -1.74
N LYS A 50 -2.09 17.76 -1.58
CA LYS A 50 -1.01 18.71 -1.87
C LYS A 50 -0.87 18.86 -3.38
N ALA A 51 -1.18 20.05 -3.89
CA ALA A 51 -1.11 20.35 -5.33
C ALA A 51 0.25 19.99 -5.96
N SER A 52 1.36 20.26 -5.27
CA SER A 52 2.71 19.93 -5.76
C SER A 52 2.99 18.44 -5.88
N VAL A 53 2.38 17.62 -5.01
CA VAL A 53 2.48 16.16 -5.04
C VAL A 53 1.55 15.62 -6.12
N TRP A 54 0.29 16.05 -6.11
CA TRP A 54 -0.72 15.58 -7.06
C TRP A 54 -0.35 15.89 -8.50
N ARG A 55 0.17 17.09 -8.78
CA ARG A 55 0.60 17.46 -10.15
C ARG A 55 1.60 16.48 -10.75
N LYS A 56 2.50 15.91 -9.94
CA LYS A 56 3.47 14.89 -10.39
C LYS A 56 2.79 13.54 -10.66
N ILE A 57 1.86 13.15 -9.78
CA ILE A 57 1.09 11.91 -9.94
C ILE A 57 0.21 12.01 -11.19
N GLN A 58 -0.50 13.13 -11.33
CA GLN A 58 -1.37 13.44 -12.44
C GLN A 58 -0.63 13.40 -13.78
N SER A 59 0.56 14.01 -13.88
CA SER A 59 1.35 13.94 -15.12
C SER A 59 1.72 12.49 -15.46
N CYS A 60 2.14 11.71 -14.47
CA CYS A 60 2.43 10.28 -14.69
C CYS A 60 1.19 9.49 -15.11
N LEU A 61 0.01 9.79 -14.57
CA LEU A 61 -1.24 9.13 -14.94
C LEU A 61 -1.67 9.49 -16.38
N ALA A 62 -1.61 10.76 -16.74
CA ALA A 62 -1.97 11.26 -18.06
C ALA A 62 -1.03 10.74 -19.17
N GLU A 63 0.25 10.57 -18.87
CA GLU A 63 1.22 9.94 -19.77
C GLU A 63 1.11 8.41 -19.77
N SER A 64 0.50 7.81 -18.73
CA SER A 64 0.37 6.36 -18.66
C SER A 64 -0.65 5.84 -19.67
N ASN A 65 -0.31 4.75 -20.35
CA ASN A 65 -1.24 4.01 -21.20
C ASN A 65 -2.25 3.15 -20.40
N THR A 66 -2.50 3.47 -19.13
CA THR A 66 -3.36 2.65 -18.26
C THR A 66 -4.83 2.74 -18.68
N CYS A 67 -5.31 3.95 -19.01
CA CYS A 67 -6.68 4.18 -19.45
C CYS A 67 -6.88 3.84 -20.93
N SER A 68 -5.90 4.14 -21.79
CA SER A 68 -6.00 3.86 -23.23
C SER A 68 -6.16 2.36 -23.54
N LYS A 69 -5.51 1.49 -22.74
CA LYS A 69 -5.64 0.03 -22.84
C LYS A 69 -7.04 -0.51 -22.54
N LEU A 70 -7.92 0.26 -21.92
CA LEU A 70 -9.29 -0.19 -21.64
C LEU A 70 -10.11 -0.25 -22.92
N ASN A 71 -9.99 0.75 -23.80
CA ASN A 71 -10.73 0.80 -25.07
C ASN A 71 -10.36 -0.35 -26.00
N SER A 72 -9.12 -0.86 -25.94
CA SER A 72 -8.71 -2.04 -26.72
C SER A 72 -9.12 -3.37 -26.10
N LYS A 73 -9.45 -3.38 -24.79
CA LYS A 73 -9.72 -4.60 -24.04
C LYS A 73 -11.20 -4.87 -23.83
N TYR A 74 -12.01 -3.83 -23.71
CA TYR A 74 -13.44 -3.91 -23.45
C TYR A 74 -14.18 -3.08 -24.50
N THR A 75 -15.08 -3.72 -25.23
CA THR A 75 -15.79 -3.09 -26.35
C THR A 75 -17.27 -2.90 -26.06
N THR A 76 -17.85 -3.79 -25.27
CA THR A 76 -19.25 -3.74 -24.86
C THR A 76 -19.40 -3.29 -23.41
N VAL A 77 -20.59 -2.79 -23.07
CA VAL A 77 -20.90 -2.36 -21.71
C VAL A 77 -20.95 -3.55 -20.75
N GLU A 78 -21.38 -4.73 -21.22
CA GLU A 78 -21.43 -5.97 -20.46
C GLU A 78 -20.01 -6.45 -20.10
N GLU A 79 -19.09 -6.47 -21.09
CA GLU A 79 -17.67 -6.78 -20.87
C GLU A 79 -17.03 -5.82 -19.88
N PHE A 80 -17.29 -4.52 -20.06
CA PHE A 80 -16.76 -3.49 -19.17
C PHE A 80 -17.32 -3.61 -17.75
N ASN A 81 -18.61 -3.91 -17.62
CA ASN A 81 -19.24 -4.10 -16.32
C ASN A 81 -18.74 -5.35 -15.61
N ALA A 82 -18.46 -6.43 -16.33
CA ALA A 82 -17.86 -7.63 -15.76
C ALA A 82 -16.34 -7.51 -15.53
N ALA A 83 -15.72 -6.41 -15.96
CA ALA A 83 -14.28 -6.25 -15.90
C ALA A 83 -13.75 -6.10 -14.47
N HIS A 84 -12.66 -6.79 -14.18
CA HIS A 84 -11.85 -6.54 -12.98
C HIS A 84 -10.87 -5.40 -13.24
N LEU A 85 -11.31 -4.18 -12.94
CA LEU A 85 -10.50 -2.97 -13.07
C LEU A 85 -9.57 -2.81 -11.87
N SER A 86 -8.35 -2.32 -12.11
CA SER A 86 -7.49 -1.87 -11.03
C SER A 86 -8.06 -0.61 -10.38
N PRO A 87 -7.67 -0.27 -9.13
CA PRO A 87 -8.19 0.93 -8.48
C PRO A 87 -7.93 2.24 -9.24
N ILE A 88 -6.81 2.32 -9.97
CA ILE A 88 -6.50 3.46 -10.83
C ILE A 88 -7.41 3.44 -12.07
N GLN A 89 -7.69 2.27 -12.64
CA GLN A 89 -8.58 2.16 -13.80
C GLN A 89 -10.01 2.57 -13.46
N SER A 90 -10.57 2.08 -12.35
CA SER A 90 -11.95 2.42 -11.97
C SER A 90 -12.09 3.84 -11.40
N GLY A 91 -11.06 4.39 -10.77
CA GLY A 91 -11.08 5.73 -10.18
C GLY A 91 -10.71 6.87 -11.13
N CYS A 92 -9.84 6.63 -12.13
CA CYS A 92 -9.31 7.69 -13.00
C CYS A 92 -9.82 7.61 -14.44
N CYS A 93 -10.11 6.42 -14.95
CA CYS A 93 -10.40 6.20 -16.38
C CYS A 93 -11.90 6.21 -16.72
N LYS A 94 -12.78 6.22 -15.71
CA LYS A 94 -14.22 6.30 -15.87
C LYS A 94 -14.81 7.34 -14.91
N PRO A 95 -15.99 7.91 -15.19
CA PRO A 95 -16.71 8.74 -14.23
C PRO A 95 -17.27 7.87 -13.07
N PRO A 96 -17.55 8.47 -11.91
CA PRO A 96 -18.33 7.82 -10.84
C PRO A 96 -19.70 7.35 -11.34
N SER A 97 -20.16 6.19 -10.87
CA SER A 97 -21.47 5.65 -11.25
C SER A 97 -22.62 6.55 -10.80
N ALA A 98 -22.41 7.29 -9.70
CA ALA A 98 -23.35 8.28 -9.18
C ALA A 98 -23.70 9.37 -10.21
N CYS A 99 -22.81 9.68 -11.17
CA CYS A 99 -23.05 10.71 -12.18
C CYS A 99 -24.15 10.36 -13.19
N GLY A 100 -24.53 9.09 -13.32
CA GLY A 100 -25.58 8.65 -14.24
C GLY A 100 -25.24 8.85 -15.73
N TYR A 101 -23.96 8.91 -16.08
CA TYR A 101 -23.53 9.07 -17.47
C TYR A 101 -23.76 7.78 -18.26
N THR A 102 -24.02 7.93 -19.56
CA THR A 102 -24.27 6.78 -20.45
C THR A 102 -22.96 6.28 -21.04
N PHE A 103 -22.75 4.97 -20.98
CA PHE A 103 -21.55 4.32 -21.53
C PHE A 103 -21.53 4.44 -23.05
N VAL A 104 -20.41 4.88 -23.61
CA VAL A 104 -20.12 4.81 -25.05
C VAL A 104 -18.90 3.92 -25.28
N THR A 105 -17.80 4.24 -24.60
CA THR A 105 -16.60 3.41 -24.52
C THR A 105 -16.04 3.45 -23.10
N PRO A 106 -15.08 2.57 -22.74
CA PRO A 106 -14.50 2.56 -21.39
C PRO A 106 -14.04 3.92 -20.85
N THR A 107 -13.52 4.79 -21.72
CA THR A 107 -13.06 6.14 -21.35
C THR A 107 -13.90 7.28 -21.93
N ASN A 108 -15.03 6.98 -22.58
CA ASN A 108 -15.89 8.00 -23.19
C ASN A 108 -17.35 7.77 -22.79
N TRP A 109 -17.96 8.82 -22.23
CA TRP A 109 -19.28 8.76 -21.62
C TRP A 109 -20.10 9.97 -22.05
N THR A 110 -21.38 9.75 -22.33
CA THR A 110 -22.33 10.83 -22.62
C THR A 110 -22.84 11.42 -21.31
N THR A 111 -22.65 12.73 -21.13
CA THR A 111 -23.06 13.44 -19.92
C THR A 111 -24.59 13.48 -19.80
N ALA A 112 -25.09 13.28 -18.59
CA ALA A 112 -26.51 13.45 -18.29
C ALA A 112 -26.84 14.95 -18.23
N ALA A 113 -28.07 15.33 -18.62
CA ALA A 113 -28.54 16.72 -18.53
C ALA A 113 -28.60 17.24 -17.08
N ILE A 114 -28.66 16.33 -16.10
CA ILE A 114 -28.59 16.62 -14.67
C ILE A 114 -27.47 15.77 -14.10
N ALA A 115 -26.29 16.38 -13.88
CA ALA A 115 -25.23 15.72 -13.14
C ALA A 115 -25.66 15.56 -11.67
N ALA A 116 -25.34 14.42 -11.07
CA ALA A 116 -25.55 14.22 -9.64
C ALA A 116 -24.77 15.25 -8.79
N ALA A 117 -25.16 15.40 -7.52
CA ALA A 117 -24.54 16.31 -6.55
C ALA A 117 -23.12 15.87 -6.11
N ASP A 118 -22.38 15.18 -6.98
CA ASP A 118 -20.99 14.78 -6.76
C ASP A 118 -20.07 15.72 -7.55
N ASN A 119 -19.10 16.30 -6.85
CA ASN A 119 -18.14 17.23 -7.44
C ASN A 119 -17.33 16.59 -8.58
N ASP A 120 -17.06 15.29 -8.50
CA ASP A 120 -16.28 14.57 -9.51
C ASP A 120 -17.00 14.51 -10.87
N CYS A 121 -18.34 14.57 -10.88
CA CYS A 121 -19.11 14.60 -12.13
C CYS A 121 -18.80 15.84 -12.98
N THR A 122 -18.55 16.97 -12.32
CA THR A 122 -18.21 18.24 -13.00
C THR A 122 -16.76 18.29 -13.46
N LEU A 123 -15.89 17.47 -12.86
CA LEU A 123 -14.46 17.39 -13.17
C LEU A 123 -14.14 16.37 -14.27
N TRP A 124 -15.07 15.46 -14.58
CA TRP A 124 -14.91 14.48 -15.65
C TRP A 124 -14.78 15.12 -17.03
N ASN A 125 -13.86 14.60 -17.85
CA ASN A 125 -13.70 14.97 -19.26
C ASN A 125 -13.44 13.73 -20.13
N ASN A 126 -13.94 13.70 -21.37
CA ASN A 126 -13.68 12.61 -22.32
C ASN A 126 -12.32 12.74 -23.05
N ASP A 127 -11.58 13.84 -22.88
CA ASP A 127 -10.20 13.98 -23.36
C ASP A 127 -9.28 12.99 -22.62
N ALA A 128 -8.58 12.14 -23.38
CA ALA A 128 -7.67 11.13 -22.87
C ALA A 128 -6.54 11.69 -21.98
N LYS A 129 -6.18 12.96 -22.13
CA LYS A 129 -5.16 13.65 -21.31
C LYS A 129 -5.73 14.23 -20.01
N GLN A 130 -7.05 14.38 -19.89
CA GLN A 130 -7.69 14.99 -18.73
C GLN A 130 -8.46 13.96 -17.88
N LEU A 131 -9.31 13.15 -18.52
CA LEU A 131 -10.16 12.12 -17.89
C LEU A 131 -10.69 12.57 -16.52
N CYS A 132 -10.66 11.69 -15.50
CA CYS A 132 -10.93 12.06 -14.12
C CYS A 132 -9.64 12.32 -13.32
N TYR A 133 -8.54 12.75 -13.94
CA TYR A 133 -7.26 12.85 -13.22
C TYR A 133 -7.23 13.94 -12.14
N SER A 134 -8.23 14.83 -12.10
CA SER A 134 -8.38 15.83 -11.04
C SER A 134 -9.44 15.47 -10.00
N CYS A 135 -10.16 14.35 -10.20
CA CYS A 135 -11.23 13.89 -9.33
C CYS A 135 -10.71 13.31 -8.01
N ASP A 136 -11.53 13.38 -6.97
CA ASP A 136 -11.23 12.75 -5.68
C ASP A 136 -11.33 11.22 -5.77
N SER A 137 -12.19 10.69 -6.65
CA SER A 137 -12.24 9.27 -6.99
C SER A 137 -10.92 8.75 -7.56
N CYS A 138 -10.22 9.56 -8.37
CA CYS A 138 -8.92 9.18 -8.91
C CYS A 138 -7.84 9.21 -7.84
N LYS A 139 -7.83 10.23 -6.98
CA LYS A 139 -6.94 10.27 -5.79
C LYS A 139 -7.17 9.06 -4.89
N ALA A 140 -8.43 8.69 -4.65
CA ALA A 140 -8.79 7.53 -3.87
C ALA A 140 -8.31 6.21 -4.53
N GLY A 141 -8.44 6.08 -5.85
CA GLY A 141 -7.89 4.97 -6.63
C GLY A 141 -6.37 4.85 -6.49
N VAL A 142 -5.64 5.97 -6.53
CA VAL A 142 -4.19 6.01 -6.28
C VAL A 142 -3.87 5.57 -4.85
N LEU A 143 -4.60 6.10 -3.85
CA LEU A 143 -4.41 5.71 -2.44
C LEU A 143 -4.67 4.22 -2.22
N GLN A 144 -5.67 3.64 -2.88
CA GLN A 144 -5.91 2.21 -2.80
C GLN A 144 -4.76 1.40 -3.42
N ASN A 145 -4.24 1.85 -4.55
CA ASN A 145 -3.08 1.19 -5.16
C ASN A 145 -1.86 1.24 -4.23
N VAL A 146 -1.58 2.41 -3.65
CA VAL A 146 -0.52 2.59 -2.65
C VAL A 146 -0.75 1.68 -1.44
N LYS A 147 -1.98 1.57 -0.92
CA LYS A 147 -2.31 0.66 0.18
C LYS A 147 -2.02 -0.81 -0.18
N LYS A 148 -2.41 -1.25 -1.38
CA LYS A 148 -2.11 -2.62 -1.86
C LYS A 148 -0.60 -2.88 -1.91
N ASP A 149 0.19 -1.91 -2.39
CA ASP A 149 1.64 -2.05 -2.46
C ASP A 149 2.31 -1.98 -1.08
N TRP A 150 1.84 -1.10 -0.19
CA TRP A 150 2.30 -1.03 1.20
C TRP A 150 2.01 -2.32 1.96
N ARG A 151 0.89 -3.00 1.67
CA ARG A 151 0.61 -4.32 2.26
C ARG A 151 1.63 -5.36 1.82
N LYS A 152 2.04 -5.38 0.55
CA LYS A 152 3.11 -6.29 0.06
C LYS A 152 4.44 -6.00 0.75
N VAL A 153 4.84 -4.73 0.82
CA VAL A 153 6.06 -4.30 1.53
C VAL A 153 5.99 -4.65 3.01
N GLY A 154 4.83 -4.46 3.64
CA GLY A 154 4.58 -4.83 5.03
C GLY A 154 4.77 -6.32 5.29
N VAL A 155 4.25 -7.19 4.41
CA VAL A 155 4.47 -8.64 4.50
C VAL A 155 5.96 -8.99 4.44
N VAL A 156 6.70 -8.43 3.47
CA VAL A 156 8.15 -8.63 3.37
C VAL A 156 8.87 -8.12 4.61
N ASN A 157 8.46 -6.98 5.15
CA ASN A 157 9.06 -6.41 6.35
C ASN A 157 8.80 -7.27 7.61
N VAL A 158 7.61 -7.86 7.73
CA VAL A 158 7.30 -8.80 8.82
C VAL A 158 8.19 -10.05 8.73
N ILE A 159 8.39 -10.60 7.53
CA ILE A 159 9.28 -11.74 7.32
C ILE A 159 10.71 -11.38 7.75
N MET A 160 11.22 -10.22 7.31
CA MET A 160 12.55 -9.72 7.71
C MET A 160 12.68 -9.55 9.23
N LEU A 161 11.64 -9.02 9.90
CA LEU A 161 11.62 -8.88 11.36
C LEU A 161 11.74 -10.24 12.06
N VAL A 162 11.03 -11.26 11.59
CA VAL A 162 11.11 -12.62 12.16
C VAL A 162 12.54 -13.16 12.03
N PHE A 163 13.18 -13.02 10.87
CA PHE A 163 14.57 -13.45 10.68
C PHE A 163 15.54 -12.73 11.63
N LEU A 164 15.40 -11.41 11.79
CA LEU A 164 16.25 -10.64 12.71
C LEU A 164 16.06 -11.04 14.18
N ILE A 165 14.82 -11.37 14.57
CA ILE A 165 14.53 -11.85 15.93
C ILE A 165 15.20 -13.21 16.15
N VAL A 166 15.06 -14.15 15.21
CA VAL A 166 15.69 -15.48 15.30
C VAL A 166 17.22 -15.37 15.36
N ASP A 167 17.82 -14.56 14.50
CA ASP A 167 19.27 -14.32 14.51
C ASP A 167 19.73 -13.75 15.85
N THR A 168 19.00 -12.76 16.39
CA THR A 168 19.31 -12.17 17.69
C THR A 168 19.21 -13.18 18.82
N VAL A 169 18.17 -14.01 18.85
CA VAL A 169 18.00 -15.07 19.87
C VAL A 169 19.12 -16.10 19.76
N CYS A 170 19.46 -16.56 18.56
CA CYS A 170 20.56 -17.49 18.32
C CYS A 170 21.91 -16.91 18.76
N HIS A 171 22.18 -15.64 18.45
CA HIS A 171 23.41 -14.97 18.84
C HIS A 171 23.52 -14.84 20.36
N VAL A 172 22.45 -14.43 21.04
CA VAL A 172 22.40 -14.34 22.51
C VAL A 172 22.59 -15.72 23.15
N ALA A 173 21.93 -16.76 22.64
CA ALA A 173 22.10 -18.13 23.14
C ALA A 173 23.55 -18.61 22.98
N ARG A 174 24.20 -18.34 21.84
CA ARG A 174 25.63 -18.66 21.64
C ARG A 174 26.53 -17.90 22.61
N LEU A 175 26.25 -16.63 22.87
CA LEU A 175 27.01 -15.82 23.83
C LEU A 175 26.85 -16.34 25.27
N GLU A 176 25.65 -16.75 25.66
CA GLU A 176 25.40 -17.33 26.99
C GLU A 176 26.18 -18.63 27.17
N VAL A 177 26.08 -19.56 26.21
CA VAL A 177 26.84 -20.83 26.25
C VAL A 177 28.36 -20.59 26.21
N SER A 178 28.84 -19.58 25.48
CA SER A 178 30.26 -19.20 25.48
C SER A 178 30.70 -18.66 26.85
N ARG A 179 29.83 -17.88 27.51
CA ARG A 179 30.09 -17.32 28.85
C ARG A 179 30.18 -18.44 29.88
N GLU A 180 29.22 -19.36 29.90
CA GLU A 180 29.21 -20.53 30.79
C GLU A 180 30.46 -21.41 30.60
N ARG A 181 30.85 -21.69 29.35
CA ARG A 181 32.11 -22.43 29.05
C ARG A 181 33.35 -21.71 29.58
N THR A 182 33.41 -20.39 29.45
CA THR A 182 34.55 -19.60 29.93
C THR A 182 34.61 -19.60 31.46
N THR A 183 33.47 -19.46 32.14
CA THR A 183 33.39 -19.53 33.60
C THR A 183 33.80 -20.91 34.14
N MET A 184 33.33 -22.00 33.51
CA MET A 184 33.74 -23.36 33.88
C MET A 184 35.25 -23.58 33.68
N ALA A 185 35.83 -23.07 32.58
CA ALA A 185 37.26 -23.17 32.31
C ALA A 185 38.09 -22.41 33.37
N MET A 186 37.67 -21.19 33.74
CA MET A 186 38.31 -20.40 34.80
C MET A 186 38.28 -21.11 36.16
N HIS A 187 37.13 -21.63 36.57
CA HIS A 187 37.00 -22.40 37.82
C HIS A 187 37.92 -23.62 37.85
N LYS A 188 38.01 -24.37 36.74
CA LYS A 188 38.88 -25.54 36.63
C LYS A 188 40.36 -25.14 36.76
N SER A 189 40.79 -24.05 36.14
CA SER A 189 42.15 -23.53 36.26
C SER A 189 42.51 -23.10 37.69
N ILE A 190 41.57 -22.43 38.39
CA ILE A 190 41.77 -22.03 39.80
C ILE A 190 41.93 -23.24 40.70
N LEU A 191 41.07 -24.26 40.56
CA LEU A 191 41.16 -25.51 41.34
C LEU A 191 42.49 -26.23 41.13
N VAL A 192 42.99 -26.28 39.88
CA VAL A 192 44.30 -26.87 39.57
C VAL A 192 45.44 -26.08 40.22
N SER A 193 45.40 -24.74 40.18
CA SER A 193 46.40 -23.90 40.85
C SER A 193 46.39 -24.06 42.36
N LEU A 194 45.21 -24.11 42.98
CA LEU A 194 45.05 -24.35 44.42
C LEU A 194 45.50 -25.74 44.85
N ALA A 195 45.28 -26.77 44.02
CA ALA A 195 45.79 -28.10 44.29
C ALA A 195 47.32 -28.14 44.23
N LYS A 196 47.94 -27.36 43.34
CA LYS A 196 49.40 -27.31 43.18
C LYS A 196 50.11 -26.58 44.33
N THR A 197 49.47 -25.58 44.94
CA THR A 197 50.02 -24.86 46.11
C THR A 197 49.85 -25.62 47.43
N ARG A 198 49.09 -26.72 47.44
CA ARG A 198 48.82 -27.55 48.62
C ARG A 198 49.57 -28.90 48.60
N GLY A 199 50.52 -29.08 47.67
CA GLY A 199 51.52 -30.15 47.74
C GLY A 199 52.50 -29.90 48.90
N PRO A 200 53.11 -30.96 49.44
CA PRO A 200 53.50 -31.11 50.85
C PRO A 200 54.43 -30.03 51.39
#